data_AF-A0A662BJC6-F1
#
_entry.id   AF-A0A662BJC6-F1
#
_cell.length_a   1.000
_cell.length_b   1.000
_cell.length_c   1.000
_cell.angle_alpha   90.00
_cell.angle_beta   90.00
_cell.angle_gamma   90.00
#
_symmetry.space_group_name_H-M   'P 1'
#
loop_
_entity.id
_entity.type
_entity.pdbx_description
1 polymer ?
#
loop_
_entity_poly.entity_id
_entity_poly.type
_entity_poly.pdbx_seq_one_letter_code
_entity_poly.pdbx_strand_id
1 'polypeptide(L)'
;MIKPASFCPHASNWPKSYDTVDFPLKKNITKNALFCDYFSHPYNYARVLEVYPDLKICFAHAGDDPEIKKARTVESHESWFTQIKYLIETYPNVYTDISFTLSEKDIFEDLYEAIADSRYGHRILFGTDYFMTLMKKKEKPLVNDFRRFLYSKPDGDKLWYAITVKNPETYLESAFYKP
;
A
#
# COMPACT_ATOMS: atom_id res chain seq x y z
N MET A 1 20.72 -11.65 -10.75
CA MET A 1 20.86 -10.19 -10.97
C MET A 1 19.52 -9.70 -11.51
N ILE A 2 18.62 -9.28 -10.63
CA ILE A 2 17.31 -8.76 -11.01
C ILE A 2 17.56 -7.41 -11.71
N LYS A 3 17.26 -7.33 -13.00
CA LYS A 3 17.30 -6.05 -13.70
C LYS A 3 16.18 -5.18 -13.11
N PRO A 4 16.45 -3.93 -12.69
CA PRO A 4 15.39 -3.03 -12.26
C PRO A 4 14.39 -2.89 -13.41
N ALA A 5 13.11 -3.13 -13.11
CA ALA A 5 12.03 -2.92 -14.06
C ALA A 5 12.13 -1.49 -14.59
N SER A 6 12.14 -1.38 -15.92
CA SER A 6 12.30 -0.12 -16.63
C SER A 6 11.10 0.79 -16.39
N PHE A 7 11.38 1.84 -15.60
CA PHE A 7 10.93 3.22 -15.76
C PHE A 7 9.42 3.52 -15.62
N CYS A 8 9.02 3.88 -14.40
CA CYS A 8 8.07 4.96 -14.19
C CYS A 8 8.74 6.28 -14.69
N PRO A 9 8.06 7.15 -15.47
CA PRO A 9 8.66 8.31 -16.14
C PRO A 9 9.33 9.36 -15.22
N HIS A 10 9.26 9.19 -13.89
CA HIS A 10 9.91 10.04 -12.90
C HIS A 10 11.10 9.37 -12.16
N ALA A 11 11.45 8.13 -12.51
CA ALA A 11 12.56 7.38 -11.90
C ALA A 11 13.94 8.03 -12.13
N SER A 12 14.08 8.92 -13.12
CA SER A 12 15.33 9.65 -13.40
C SER A 12 15.70 10.67 -12.33
N ASN A 13 14.72 11.16 -11.55
CA ASN A 13 14.92 12.07 -10.42
C ASN A 13 14.98 11.33 -9.08
N TRP A 14 14.87 10.00 -9.11
CA TRP A 14 14.97 9.17 -7.93
C TRP A 14 16.44 9.02 -7.50
N PRO A 15 16.80 9.22 -6.22
CA PRO A 15 18.19 9.15 -5.82
C PRO A 15 18.80 7.79 -6.13
N LYS A 16 19.89 7.82 -6.90
CA LYS A 16 20.55 6.63 -7.47
C LYS A 16 21.51 5.92 -6.51
N SER A 17 21.73 6.49 -5.33
CA SER A 17 22.58 5.93 -4.28
C SER A 17 22.17 6.42 -2.91
N TYR A 18 22.06 5.51 -1.94
CA TYR A 18 21.76 5.81 -0.54
C TYR A 18 22.85 6.61 0.18
N ASP A 19 24.06 6.70 -0.39
CA ASP A 19 25.20 7.39 0.21
C ASP A 19 25.09 8.93 0.16
N THR A 20 24.15 9.47 -0.63
CA THR A 20 24.05 10.92 -0.89
C THR A 20 22.69 11.51 -0.56
N VAL A 21 21.79 10.74 0.05
CA VAL A 21 20.48 11.23 0.47
C VAL A 21 20.44 11.24 1.97
N ASP A 22 20.04 12.39 2.51
CA ASP A 22 19.54 12.51 3.88
C ASP A 22 18.17 11.77 3.94
N PHE A 23 18.18 10.45 3.70
CA PHE A 23 17.04 9.55 3.81
C PHE A 23 16.69 9.44 5.29
N PRO A 24 15.39 9.49 5.66
CA PRO A 24 14.75 10.46 6.56
C PRO A 24 15.23 10.47 8.02
N LEU A 25 16.40 9.92 8.31
CA LEU A 25 17.11 9.90 9.57
C LEU A 25 17.58 11.30 9.95
N LYS A 26 16.64 12.14 10.36
CA LYS A 26 16.98 13.34 11.10
C LYS A 26 17.60 12.90 12.42
N LYS A 27 18.83 13.33 12.69
CA LYS A 27 19.43 13.16 14.03
C LYS A 27 18.66 14.03 15.04
N ASN A 28 18.56 13.59 16.29
CA ASN A 28 17.98 14.33 17.42
C ASN A 28 16.45 14.56 17.38
N ILE A 29 15.69 13.51 17.08
CA ILE A 29 14.23 13.55 17.09
C ILE A 29 13.72 13.34 18.51
N THR A 30 13.13 14.37 19.10
CA THR A 30 12.68 14.35 20.50
C THR A 30 11.16 14.21 20.65
N LYS A 31 10.41 14.26 19.54
CA LYS A 31 8.95 14.09 19.54
C LYS A 31 8.58 12.66 19.10
N ASN A 32 7.88 11.94 19.97
CA ASN A 32 7.45 10.55 19.71
C ASN A 32 6.64 10.40 18.42
N ALA A 33 5.73 11.33 18.12
CA ALA A 33 4.93 11.27 16.89
C ALA A 33 5.81 11.29 15.64
N LEU A 34 6.77 12.22 15.58
CA LEU A 34 7.75 12.25 14.50
C LEU A 34 8.55 10.95 14.49
N PHE A 35 9.04 10.51 15.66
CA PHE A 35 9.78 9.25 15.80
C PHE A 35 9.05 8.05 15.19
N CYS A 36 7.74 7.89 15.45
CA CYS A 36 6.90 6.83 14.89
C CYS A 36 6.80 6.91 13.36
N ASP A 37 6.58 8.11 12.80
CA ASP A 37 6.51 8.29 11.35
C ASP A 37 7.80 7.80 10.66
N TYR A 38 8.96 7.94 11.30
CA TYR A 38 10.21 7.42 10.72
C TYR A 38 10.24 5.90 10.64
N PHE A 39 9.80 5.16 11.65
CA PHE A 39 9.82 3.68 11.56
C PHE A 39 8.74 3.13 10.64
N SER A 40 7.66 3.89 10.44
CA SER A 40 6.56 3.50 9.58
C SER A 40 6.69 3.99 8.14
N HIS A 41 7.63 4.88 7.84
CA HIS A 41 7.79 5.46 6.51
C HIS A 41 8.08 4.36 5.46
N PRO A 42 7.23 4.19 4.42
CA PRO A 42 7.33 3.06 3.50
C PRO A 42 8.72 2.90 2.88
N TYR A 43 9.30 4.02 2.46
CA TYR A 43 10.60 3.99 1.79
C TYR A 43 11.76 3.42 2.62
N ASN A 44 11.68 3.46 3.96
CA ASN A 44 12.73 2.89 4.81
C ASN A 44 12.84 1.36 4.68
N TYR A 45 11.80 0.71 4.16
CA TYR A 45 11.76 -0.73 3.97
C TYR A 45 12.39 -1.18 2.64
N ALA A 46 12.70 -0.27 1.70
CA ALA A 46 13.44 -0.64 0.48
C ALA A 46 14.76 -1.34 0.83
N ARG A 47 15.51 -0.79 1.80
CA ARG A 47 16.77 -1.39 2.28
C ARG A 47 16.54 -2.72 2.98
N VAL A 48 15.46 -2.85 3.74
CA VAL A 48 15.10 -4.11 4.40
C VAL A 48 14.84 -5.19 3.35
N LEU A 49 14.11 -4.86 2.29
CA LEU A 49 13.78 -5.76 1.19
C LEU A 49 15.01 -6.12 0.33
N GLU A 50 16.00 -5.25 0.23
CA GLU A 50 17.29 -5.60 -0.41
C GLU A 50 18.09 -6.62 0.40
N VAL A 51 18.08 -6.50 1.73
CA VAL A 51 18.80 -7.41 2.63
C VAL A 51 18.05 -8.73 2.81
N TYR A 52 16.71 -8.68 2.83
CA TYR A 52 15.82 -9.82 3.03
C TYR A 52 14.83 -9.92 1.85
N PRO A 53 15.28 -10.36 0.66
CA PRO A 53 14.47 -10.36 -0.56
C PRO A 53 13.25 -11.29 -0.51
N ASP A 54 13.21 -12.24 0.43
CA ASP A 54 12.09 -13.17 0.59
C ASP A 54 11.11 -12.74 1.70
N LEU A 55 11.38 -11.65 2.42
CA LEU A 55 10.52 -11.16 3.51
C LEU A 55 9.22 -10.59 2.95
N LYS A 56 8.07 -11.23 3.18
CA LYS A 56 6.79 -10.62 2.82
C LYS A 56 6.47 -9.43 3.73
N ILE A 57 6.09 -8.30 3.13
CA ILE A 57 5.65 -7.09 3.84
C ILE A 57 4.26 -6.71 3.34
N CYS A 58 3.34 -6.42 4.25
CA CYS A 58 2.07 -5.78 3.94
C CYS A 58 2.02 -4.42 4.62
N PHE A 59 2.00 -3.34 3.82
CA PHE A 59 1.80 -2.00 4.34
C PHE A 59 0.32 -1.80 4.72
N ALA A 60 0.10 -1.12 5.83
CA ALA A 60 -1.24 -0.89 6.33
C ALA A 60 -1.95 0.21 5.51
N HIS A 61 -3.24 -0.02 5.25
CA HIS A 61 -4.21 1.03 4.87
C HIS A 61 -3.87 1.80 3.59
N ALA A 62 -2.96 1.30 2.76
CA ALA A 62 -2.41 1.99 1.60
C ALA A 62 -1.86 3.40 1.92
N GLY A 63 -1.40 3.62 3.16
CA GLY A 63 -0.92 4.91 3.66
C GLY A 63 -1.99 5.82 4.30
N ASP A 64 -3.24 5.36 4.39
CA ASP A 64 -4.43 6.08 4.87
C ASP A 64 -5.01 7.13 3.89
N ASP A 65 -6.24 7.57 4.15
CA ASP A 65 -6.99 8.48 3.27
C ASP A 65 -6.30 9.81 2.97
N PRO A 66 -5.56 10.46 3.91
CA PRO A 66 -4.85 11.69 3.60
C PRO A 66 -3.73 11.48 2.58
N GLU A 67 -3.00 10.36 2.64
CA GLU A 67 -1.89 10.09 1.73
C GLU A 67 -2.39 9.66 0.34
N ILE A 68 -3.53 8.99 0.25
CA ILE A 68 -4.23 8.73 -1.02
C ILE A 68 -4.68 10.04 -1.65
N LYS A 69 -5.35 10.92 -0.89
CA LYS A 69 -5.77 12.24 -1.39
C LYS A 69 -4.58 13.10 -1.79
N LYS A 70 -3.49 13.06 -1.03
CA LYS A 70 -2.24 13.75 -1.33
C LYS A 70 -1.66 13.31 -2.68
N ALA A 71 -1.75 12.02 -3.03
CA ALA A 71 -1.29 11.51 -4.32
C ALA A 71 -1.97 12.14 -5.54
N ARG A 72 -3.12 12.81 -5.37
CA ARG A 72 -3.82 13.53 -6.45
C ARG A 72 -3.14 14.84 -6.84
N THR A 73 -2.38 15.45 -5.93
CA THR A 73 -1.91 16.85 -6.06
C THR A 73 -0.40 17.02 -5.91
N VAL A 74 0.29 16.05 -5.32
CA VAL A 74 1.74 16.14 -5.11
C VAL A 74 2.50 15.17 -6.02
N GLU A 75 3.79 15.41 -6.12
CA GLU A 75 4.71 14.50 -6.80
C GLU A 75 4.70 13.10 -6.16
N SER A 76 4.82 12.08 -7.00
CA SER A 76 4.76 10.66 -6.61
C SER A 76 5.60 10.26 -5.39
N HIS A 77 6.73 10.92 -5.16
CA HIS A 77 7.65 10.60 -4.06
C HIS A 77 7.21 11.17 -2.71
N GLU A 78 6.24 12.08 -2.65
CA GLU A 78 5.80 12.71 -1.39
C GLU A 78 4.64 11.97 -0.72
N SER A 79 3.86 11.18 -1.47
CA SER A 79 2.73 10.41 -0.94
C SER A 79 3.13 8.99 -0.57
N TRP A 80 2.78 8.54 0.64
CA TRP A 80 2.97 7.16 1.06
C TRP A 80 2.24 6.18 0.16
N PHE A 81 1.03 6.53 -0.31
CA PHE A 81 0.27 5.69 -1.23
C PHE A 81 1.06 5.40 -2.51
N THR A 82 1.68 6.43 -3.09
CA THR A 82 2.47 6.26 -4.32
C THR A 82 3.82 5.59 -4.06
N GLN A 83 4.46 5.85 -2.92
CA GLN A 83 5.66 5.12 -2.50
C GLN A 83 5.38 3.63 -2.29
N ILE A 84 4.25 3.26 -1.67
CA ILE A 84 3.85 1.86 -1.47
C ILE A 84 3.65 1.18 -2.83
N LYS A 85 2.93 1.82 -3.77
CA LYS A 85 2.79 1.29 -5.14
C LYS A 85 4.14 1.06 -5.82
N TYR A 86 5.07 1.98 -5.66
CA TYR A 86 6.43 1.83 -6.17
C TYR A 86 7.15 0.62 -5.55
N LEU A 87 7.06 0.43 -4.23
CA LEU A 87 7.66 -0.73 -3.56
C LEU A 87 7.03 -2.05 -4.03
N ILE A 88 5.70 -2.07 -4.25
CA ILE A 88 5.01 -3.20 -4.86
C ILE A 88 5.58 -3.46 -6.25
N GLU A 89 5.62 -2.48 -7.14
CA GLU A 89 6.17 -2.65 -8.50
C GLU A 89 7.63 -3.13 -8.51
N THR A 90 8.42 -2.70 -7.52
CA THR A 90 9.87 -2.99 -7.44
C THR A 90 10.18 -4.34 -6.82
N TYR A 91 9.45 -4.75 -5.78
CA TYR A 91 9.75 -5.94 -4.98
C TYR A 91 8.57 -6.93 -5.03
N PRO A 92 8.79 -8.20 -5.43
CA PRO A 92 7.70 -9.16 -5.68
C PRO A 92 6.89 -9.53 -4.42
N ASN A 93 7.48 -9.35 -3.26
CA ASN A 93 7.04 -9.75 -1.93
C ASN A 93 6.38 -8.62 -1.11
N VAL A 94 6.08 -7.48 -1.73
CA VAL A 94 5.42 -6.33 -1.07
C VAL A 94 3.94 -6.26 -1.43
N TYR A 95 3.12 -6.06 -0.41
CA TYR A 95 1.67 -5.97 -0.46
C TYR A 95 1.21 -4.72 0.30
N THR A 96 -0.07 -4.39 0.15
CA THR A 96 -0.75 -3.43 1.02
C THR A 96 -2.17 -3.89 1.27
N ASP A 97 -2.73 -3.59 2.43
CA ASP A 97 -4.18 -3.68 2.64
C ASP A 97 -4.84 -2.31 2.51
N ILE A 98 -6.16 -2.29 2.32
CA ILE A 98 -6.99 -1.07 2.29
C ILE A 98 -7.87 -0.94 3.54
N SER A 99 -7.53 -1.63 4.62
CA SER A 99 -8.32 -1.60 5.86
C SER A 99 -8.33 -0.21 6.48
N PHE A 100 -9.31 0.07 7.35
CA PHE A 100 -9.58 1.39 7.98
C PHE A 100 -9.95 2.54 7.03
N THR A 101 -9.20 2.72 5.95
CA THR A 101 -9.32 3.75 4.92
C THR A 101 -10.66 3.71 4.20
N LEU A 102 -11.31 2.54 4.15
CA LEU A 102 -12.69 2.36 3.66
C LEU A 102 -13.77 3.13 4.44
N SER A 103 -13.43 3.73 5.58
CA SER A 103 -14.31 4.66 6.28
C SER A 103 -14.52 5.97 5.50
N GLU A 104 -13.58 6.33 4.61
CA GLU A 104 -13.65 7.47 3.71
C GLU A 104 -14.15 7.04 2.32
N LYS A 105 -15.26 7.62 1.86
CA LYS A 105 -15.85 7.28 0.55
C LYS A 105 -15.25 8.11 -0.58
N ASP A 106 -14.71 9.29 -0.28
CA ASP A 106 -14.14 10.20 -1.28
C ASP A 106 -12.99 9.57 -2.09
N ILE A 107 -12.33 8.57 -1.52
CA ILE A 107 -11.17 7.89 -2.11
C ILE A 107 -11.51 6.57 -2.82
N PHE A 108 -12.79 6.21 -2.90
CA PHE A 108 -13.20 4.93 -3.48
C PHE A 108 -12.77 4.81 -4.95
N GLU A 109 -12.75 5.92 -5.71
CA GLU A 109 -12.26 5.92 -7.08
C GLU A 109 -10.77 5.62 -7.15
N ASP A 110 -9.94 6.26 -6.32
CA ASP A 110 -8.49 6.03 -6.31
C ASP A 110 -8.17 4.57 -5.93
N LEU A 111 -8.94 3.99 -5.01
CA LEU A 111 -8.82 2.58 -4.64
C LEU A 111 -9.23 1.66 -5.80
N TYR A 112 -10.32 1.97 -6.52
CA TYR A 112 -10.72 1.18 -7.69
C TYR A 112 -9.65 1.22 -8.78
N GLU A 113 -9.14 2.40 -9.13
CA GLU A 113 -8.06 2.55 -10.11
C GLU A 113 -6.83 1.75 -9.69
N ALA A 114 -6.50 1.76 -8.39
CA ALA A 114 -5.36 1.02 -7.89
C ALA A 114 -5.55 -0.50 -7.90
N ILE A 115 -6.74 -0.98 -7.53
CA ILE A 115 -7.08 -2.40 -7.53
C ILE A 115 -7.16 -2.95 -8.97
N ALA A 116 -7.63 -2.14 -9.92
CA ALA A 116 -7.74 -2.51 -11.33
C ALA A 116 -6.39 -2.48 -12.08
N ASP A 117 -5.36 -1.81 -11.53
CA ASP A 117 -4.06 -1.71 -12.20
C ASP A 117 -3.31 -3.06 -12.18
N SER A 118 -3.02 -3.58 -13.37
CA SER A 118 -2.31 -4.84 -13.54
C SER A 118 -0.93 -4.91 -12.88
N ARG A 119 -0.27 -3.76 -12.66
CA ARG A 119 1.10 -3.68 -12.12
C ARG A 119 1.17 -4.00 -10.63
N TYR A 120 0.13 -3.65 -9.87
CA TYR A 120 0.15 -3.77 -8.40
C TYR A 120 -1.18 -4.23 -7.78
N GLY A 121 -2.31 -4.19 -8.48
CA GLY A 121 -3.64 -4.55 -7.94
C GLY A 121 -3.73 -5.99 -7.42
N HIS A 122 -2.94 -6.91 -7.97
CA HIS A 122 -2.83 -8.30 -7.49
C HIS A 122 -2.11 -8.44 -6.13
N ARG A 123 -1.63 -7.33 -5.55
CA ARG A 123 -0.96 -7.27 -4.23
C ARG A 123 -1.67 -6.31 -3.27
N ILE A 124 -2.89 -5.91 -3.61
CA ILE A 124 -3.79 -5.16 -2.71
C ILE A 124 -4.73 -6.14 -2.02
N LEU A 125 -4.82 -6.06 -0.69
CA LEU A 125 -5.61 -6.92 0.17
C LEU A 125 -6.79 -6.17 0.77
N PHE A 126 -7.91 -6.87 0.95
CA PHE A 126 -9.03 -6.33 1.71
C PHE A 126 -8.85 -6.60 3.21
N GLY A 127 -9.26 -5.63 4.03
CA GLY A 127 -9.45 -5.80 5.46
C GLY A 127 -10.41 -4.74 6.00
N THR A 128 -10.95 -4.95 7.19
CA THR A 128 -11.87 -3.98 7.83
C THR A 128 -11.19 -3.16 8.91
N ASP A 129 -10.12 -3.68 9.51
CA ASP A 129 -9.56 -3.17 10.77
C ASP A 129 -10.65 -3.05 11.84
N TYR A 130 -11.33 -4.18 12.10
CA TYR A 130 -12.60 -4.25 12.82
C TYR A 130 -12.67 -3.36 14.06
N PHE A 131 -11.74 -3.52 15.00
CA PHE A 131 -11.77 -2.80 16.26
C PHE A 131 -11.60 -1.29 16.09
N MET A 132 -10.67 -0.87 15.24
CA MET A 132 -10.41 0.55 14.96
C MET A 132 -11.56 1.19 14.19
N THR A 133 -12.09 0.47 13.20
CA THR A 133 -13.21 0.92 12.39
C THR A 133 -14.44 1.18 13.24
N LEU A 134 -14.73 0.37 14.27
CA LEU A 134 -15.87 0.58 15.16
C LEU A 134 -15.86 1.95 15.86
N MET A 135 -14.70 2.59 16.01
CA MET A 135 -14.58 3.95 16.54
C MET A 135 -15.09 5.03 15.57
N LYS A 136 -15.09 4.76 14.25
CA LYS A 136 -15.54 5.69 13.19
C LYS A 136 -16.88 5.29 12.58
N LYS A 137 -17.09 4.00 12.29
CA LYS A 137 -18.25 3.48 11.54
C LYS A 137 -18.49 2.01 11.88
N LYS A 138 -19.76 1.57 11.83
CA LYS A 138 -20.05 0.13 11.94
C LYS A 138 -19.42 -0.63 10.76
N GLU A 139 -18.85 -1.79 11.04
CA GLU A 139 -18.17 -2.61 10.03
C GLU A 139 -19.08 -2.99 8.86
N LYS A 140 -20.29 -3.51 9.12
CA LYS A 140 -21.20 -3.96 8.06
C LYS A 140 -21.49 -2.86 7.01
N PRO A 141 -21.83 -1.61 7.39
CA PRO A 141 -21.89 -0.50 6.45
C PRO A 141 -20.59 -0.21 5.69
N LEU A 142 -19.42 -0.29 6.35
CA LEU A 142 -18.13 -0.08 5.67
C LEU A 142 -17.93 -1.10 4.54
N VAL A 143 -18.09 -2.39 4.85
CA VAL A 143 -17.96 -3.48 3.87
C VAL A 143 -18.98 -3.34 2.74
N ASN A 144 -20.25 -3.14 3.08
CA ASN A 144 -21.33 -3.08 2.10
C ASN A 144 -21.25 -1.85 1.20
N ASP A 145 -20.76 -0.71 1.70
CA ASP A 145 -20.62 0.49 0.90
C ASP A 145 -19.52 0.31 -0.15
N PHE A 146 -18.34 -0.16 0.27
CA PHE A 146 -17.23 -0.39 -0.66
C PHE A 146 -17.53 -1.52 -1.65
N ARG A 147 -18.13 -2.63 -1.19
CA ARG A 147 -18.51 -3.72 -2.10
C ARG A 147 -19.54 -3.27 -3.14
N ARG A 148 -20.56 -2.50 -2.74
CA ARG A 148 -21.56 -1.97 -3.69
C ARG A 148 -20.93 -1.02 -4.69
N PHE A 149 -20.02 -0.16 -4.24
CA PHE A 149 -19.26 0.71 -5.12
C PHE A 149 -18.42 -0.11 -6.11
N LEU A 150 -17.65 -1.09 -5.63
CA LEU A 150 -16.80 -1.88 -6.52
C LEU A 150 -17.65 -2.65 -7.54
N TYR A 151 -18.79 -3.22 -7.13
CA TYR A 151 -19.71 -3.93 -8.02
C TYR A 151 -20.38 -3.02 -9.07
N SER A 152 -20.38 -1.70 -8.89
CA SER A 152 -20.86 -0.77 -9.93
C SER A 152 -19.80 -0.45 -10.99
N LYS A 153 -18.55 -0.92 -10.79
CA LYS A 153 -17.44 -0.73 -11.72
C LYS A 153 -17.27 -1.92 -12.67
N PRO A 154 -16.63 -1.72 -13.83
CA PRO A 154 -16.20 -2.81 -14.71
C PRO A 154 -15.40 -3.87 -13.94
N ASP A 155 -15.71 -5.15 -14.18
CA ASP A 155 -15.08 -6.30 -13.52
C ASP A 155 -15.11 -6.26 -11.97
N GLY A 156 -16.00 -5.47 -11.38
CA GLY A 156 -16.06 -5.22 -9.95
C GLY A 156 -16.23 -6.47 -9.07
N ASP A 157 -16.94 -7.47 -9.57
CA ASP A 157 -17.09 -8.79 -8.93
C ASP A 157 -15.76 -9.54 -8.89
N LYS A 158 -15.00 -9.54 -10.00
CA LYS A 158 -13.67 -10.15 -10.09
C LYS A 158 -12.65 -9.41 -9.22
N LEU A 159 -12.69 -8.07 -9.22
CA LEU A 159 -11.82 -7.25 -8.39
C LEU A 159 -12.10 -7.48 -6.90
N TRP A 160 -13.36 -7.57 -6.51
CA TRP A 160 -13.75 -7.91 -5.15
C TRP A 160 -13.23 -9.29 -4.74
N TYR A 161 -13.45 -10.31 -5.58
CA TYR A 161 -12.91 -11.65 -5.35
C TYR A 161 -11.38 -11.64 -5.24
N ALA A 162 -10.69 -10.86 -6.08
CA ALA A 162 -9.25 -10.75 -6.05
C ALA A 162 -8.74 -10.24 -4.69
N ILE A 163 -9.25 -9.11 -4.21
CA ILE A 163 -8.76 -8.51 -2.97
C ILE A 163 -9.22 -9.25 -1.70
N THR A 164 -10.33 -10.00 -1.76
CA THR A 164 -10.88 -10.70 -0.58
C THR A 164 -10.48 -12.17 -0.47
N VAL A 165 -10.06 -12.79 -1.58
CA VAL A 165 -9.75 -14.23 -1.62
C VAL A 165 -8.38 -14.46 -2.24
N LYS A 166 -8.22 -14.17 -3.53
CA LYS A 166 -7.02 -14.56 -4.30
C LYS A 166 -5.73 -13.92 -3.81
N ASN A 167 -5.73 -12.61 -3.61
CA ASN A 167 -4.55 -11.88 -3.18
C ASN A 167 -4.18 -12.26 -1.72
N PRO A 168 -5.14 -12.35 -0.77
CA PRO A 168 -4.87 -12.91 0.56
C PRO A 168 -4.30 -14.32 0.56
N GLU A 169 -4.83 -15.24 -0.27
CA GLU A 169 -4.28 -16.60 -0.40
C GLU A 169 -2.81 -16.58 -0.82
N THR A 170 -2.48 -15.77 -1.85
CA THR A 170 -1.11 -15.61 -2.34
C THR A 170 -0.19 -14.99 -1.28
N TYR A 171 -0.71 -14.01 -0.51
CA TYR A 171 0.04 -13.38 0.57
C TYR A 171 0.33 -14.35 1.72
N LEU A 172 -0.66 -15.13 2.15
CA LEU A 172 -0.55 -16.04 3.29
C LEU A 172 0.21 -17.33 2.96
N GLU A 173 0.28 -17.72 1.69
CA GLU A 173 1.07 -18.90 1.29
C GLU A 173 2.53 -18.76 1.72
N SER A 174 3.05 -19.77 2.41
CA SER A 174 4.44 -19.80 2.87
C SER A 174 4.97 -21.24 2.86
N ALA A 175 6.25 -21.40 3.19
CA ALA A 175 6.83 -22.72 3.39
C ALA A 175 6.13 -23.54 4.49
N PHE A 176 5.36 -22.89 5.37
CA PHE A 176 4.72 -23.51 6.54
C PHE A 176 3.20 -23.54 6.48
N TYR A 177 2.57 -22.85 5.52
CA TYR A 177 1.12 -22.72 5.43
C TYR A 177 0.67 -22.61 3.97
N LYS A 178 -0.35 -23.38 3.61
CA LYS A 178 -1.07 -23.27 2.34
C LYS A 178 -2.56 -23.05 2.65
N PRO A 179 -3.11 -21.87 2.32
CA PRO A 179 -4.51 -21.54 2.57
C PRO A 179 -5.50 -22.37 1.74
#